data_AF-A0AAE3GR90-F1
#
_entry.id   AF-A0AAE3GR90-F1
#
_cell.length_a   1.000
_cell.length_b   1.000
_cell.length_c   1.000
_cell.angle_alpha   90.00
_cell.angle_beta   90.00
_cell.angle_gamma   90.00
#
_symmetry.space_group_name_H-M   'P 1'
#
loop_
_entity.id
_entity.type
_entity.pdbx_description
1 polymer ?
#
loop_
_entity_poly.entity_id
_entity_poly.type
_entity_poly.pdbx_seq_one_letter_code
_entity_poly.pdbx_strand_id
1 'polypeptide(L)'
;MQLTQRLSTVAAQVFIDALPNNIKEALLTYSAEIEYPVEVVLEMAIAFFLDLDCAGFADCRTDTPGAMRERIAILEAIIRQNGITVPKLPD
;
A
#
# COMPACT_ATOMS: atom_id res chain seq x y z
N MET A 1 1.66 -15.74 18.77
CA MET A 1 2.77 -16.02 17.84
C MET A 1 2.18 -15.97 16.44
N GLN A 2 2.20 -14.80 15.81
CA GLN A 2 1.62 -14.64 14.47
C GLN A 2 2.59 -15.26 13.46
N LEU A 3 2.10 -16.19 12.64
CA LEU A 3 2.78 -16.59 11.42
C LEU A 3 2.81 -15.35 10.53
N THR A 4 3.96 -14.72 10.42
CA THR A 4 4.23 -13.61 9.53
C THR A 4 3.89 -14.04 8.10
N GLN A 5 2.72 -13.66 7.60
CA GLN A 5 2.31 -13.83 6.21
C GLN A 5 3.13 -12.86 5.35
N ARG A 6 4.42 -13.17 5.19
CA ARG A 6 5.37 -12.41 4.36
C ARG A 6 5.63 -13.21 3.10
N LEU A 7 5.90 -12.49 2.01
CA LEU A 7 6.32 -13.06 0.75
C LEU A 7 7.61 -13.84 0.97
N SER A 8 7.57 -15.13 0.66
CA SER A 8 8.78 -15.97 0.73
C SER A 8 9.79 -15.53 -0.32
N THR A 9 11.08 -15.70 -0.03
CA THR A 9 12.17 -15.40 -0.97
C THR A 9 12.00 -16.10 -2.32
N VAL A 10 11.52 -17.35 -2.33
CA VAL A 10 11.26 -18.11 -3.57
C VAL A 10 10.15 -17.44 -4.40
N ALA A 11 9.05 -17.06 -3.75
CA ALA A 11 7.94 -16.39 -4.44
C ALA A 11 8.34 -15.00 -4.95
N ALA A 12 9.13 -14.25 -4.17
CA ALA A 12 9.65 -12.94 -4.58
C ALA A 12 10.54 -13.07 -5.82
N GLN A 13 11.41 -14.07 -5.86
CA GLN A 13 12.29 -14.29 -7.01
C GLN A 13 11.48 -14.62 -8.27
N VAL A 14 10.51 -15.53 -8.18
CA VAL A 14 9.61 -15.86 -9.29
C VAL A 14 8.86 -14.62 -9.80
N PHE A 15 8.36 -13.77 -8.89
CA PHE A 15 7.68 -12.54 -9.26
C PHE A 15 8.62 -11.58 -9.99
N ILE A 16 9.80 -11.33 -9.43
CA ILE A 16 10.81 -10.42 -10.00
C ILE A 16 11.28 -10.91 -11.37
N ASP A 17 11.41 -12.23 -11.56
CA ASP A 17 11.81 -12.82 -12.83
C ASP A 17 10.77 -12.69 -13.95
N ALA A 18 9.51 -12.50 -13.60
CA ALA A 18 8.44 -12.21 -14.55
C ALA A 18 8.34 -10.73 -14.96
N LEU A 19 9.04 -9.82 -14.25
CA LEU A 19 8.98 -8.39 -14.53
C LEU A 19 9.92 -7.99 -15.69
N PRO A 20 9.57 -6.93 -16.44
CA PRO A 20 10.49 -6.27 -17.36
C PRO A 20 11.80 -5.84 -16.68
N ASN A 21 12.92 -5.90 -17.42
CA ASN A 21 14.26 -5.64 -16.89
C ASN A 21 14.38 -4.31 -16.14
N ASN A 22 13.78 -3.24 -16.67
CA ASN A 22 13.84 -1.91 -16.05
C ASN A 22 13.17 -1.89 -14.66
N ILE A 23 12.09 -2.64 -14.45
CA ILE A 23 11.40 -2.71 -13.16
C ILE A 23 12.20 -3.60 -12.20
N LYS A 24 12.72 -4.74 -12.69
CA LYS A 24 13.60 -5.63 -11.91
C LYS A 24 14.82 -4.88 -11.38
N GLU A 25 15.53 -4.16 -12.25
CA GLU A 25 16.72 -3.38 -11.89
C GLU A 25 16.39 -2.30 -10.85
N ALA A 26 15.26 -1.59 -11.01
CA ALA A 26 14.82 -0.60 -10.05
C ALA A 26 14.55 -1.20 -8.66
N LEU A 27 13.85 -2.33 -8.58
CA LEU A 27 13.56 -3.03 -7.32
C LEU A 27 14.85 -3.51 -6.62
N LEU A 28 15.77 -4.12 -7.38
CA LEU A 28 17.03 -4.63 -6.85
C LEU A 28 17.97 -3.50 -6.41
N THR A 29 18.02 -2.40 -7.18
CA THR A 29 18.83 -1.22 -6.84
C THR A 29 18.32 -0.60 -5.55
N TYR A 30 17.01 -0.35 -5.45
CA TYR A 30 16.42 0.22 -4.24
C TYR A 30 16.60 -0.70 -3.03
N SER A 31 16.40 -2.02 -3.20
CA SER A 31 16.66 -3.02 -2.16
C SER A 31 18.10 -2.96 -1.64
N ALA A 32 19.09 -2.79 -2.52
CA ALA A 32 20.48 -2.61 -2.14
C ALA A 32 20.72 -1.27 -1.43
N GLU A 33 20.12 -0.18 -1.90
CA GLU A 33 20.29 1.18 -1.34
C GLU A 33 19.76 1.30 0.10
N ILE A 34 18.62 0.66 0.40
CA ILE A 34 18.02 0.71 1.74
C ILE A 34 18.40 -0.48 2.62
N GLU A 35 19.24 -1.38 2.12
CA GLU A 35 19.72 -2.61 2.79
C GLU A 35 18.59 -3.56 3.24
N TYR A 36 17.49 -3.61 2.49
CA TYR A 36 16.33 -4.46 2.81
C TYR A 36 16.25 -5.63 1.83
N PRO A 37 15.79 -6.82 2.27
CA PRO A 37 15.54 -7.94 1.36
C PRO A 37 14.54 -7.55 0.27
N VAL A 38 14.74 -8.05 -0.95
CA VAL A 38 13.93 -7.66 -2.09
C VAL A 38 12.46 -8.07 -1.93
N GLU A 39 12.17 -9.15 -1.20
CA GLU A 39 10.82 -9.54 -0.82
C GLU A 39 10.11 -8.48 0.04
N VAL A 40 10.84 -7.80 0.92
CA VAL A 40 10.30 -6.73 1.76
C VAL A 40 10.03 -5.49 0.92
N VAL A 41 10.97 -5.12 0.04
CA VAL A 41 10.79 -3.99 -0.88
C VAL A 41 9.59 -4.21 -1.79
N LEU A 42 9.44 -5.42 -2.32
CA LEU A 42 8.32 -5.77 -3.18
C LEU A 42 6.99 -5.67 -2.43
N GLU A 43 6.93 -6.18 -1.20
CA GLU A 43 5.74 -6.01 -0.36
C GLU A 43 5.43 -4.56 -0.05
N MET A 44 6.45 -3.77 0.32
CA MET A 44 6.29 -2.34 0.59
C MET A 44 5.79 -1.59 -0.64
N ALA A 45 6.32 -1.86 -1.83
CA ALA A 45 5.90 -1.22 -3.06
C ALA A 45 4.42 -1.46 -3.35
N ILE A 46 3.94 -2.71 -3.19
CA ILE A 46 2.53 -3.03 -3.44
C ILE A 46 1.65 -2.48 -2.31
N ALA A 47 2.10 -2.59 -1.06
CA ALA A 47 1.36 -2.08 0.09
C ALA A 47 1.19 -0.55 0.00
N PHE A 48 2.25 0.20 -0.35
CA PHE A 48 2.19 1.64 -0.55
C PHE A 48 1.28 2.05 -1.72
N PHE A 49 1.23 1.25 -2.78
CA PHE A 49 0.28 1.49 -3.88
C PHE A 49 -1.18 1.40 -3.41
N LEU A 50 -1.47 0.51 -2.46
CA LEU A 50 -2.80 0.29 -1.91
C LEU A 50 -3.13 1.26 -0.76
N ASP A 51 -2.13 1.65 0.04
CA ASP A 51 -2.25 2.56 1.16
C ASP A 51 -0.92 3.28 1.42
N LEU A 52 -0.87 4.60 1.19
CA LEU A 52 0.36 5.40 1.29
C LEU A 52 0.94 5.47 2.72
N ASP A 53 0.13 5.20 3.74
CA ASP A 53 0.57 5.24 5.15
C ASP A 53 1.13 3.89 5.63
N CYS A 54 1.18 2.88 4.76
CA CYS A 54 1.41 1.50 5.13
C CYS A 54 2.90 1.11 5.11
N ALA A 55 3.43 0.53 6.19
CA ALA A 55 4.82 0.05 6.24
C ALA A 55 5.04 -1.32 5.57
N GLY A 56 3.97 -2.07 5.28
CA GLY A 56 3.98 -3.35 4.58
C GLY A 56 2.60 -4.01 4.65
N PHE A 57 2.30 -5.03 3.85
CA PHE A 57 0.92 -5.54 3.67
C PHE A 57 0.09 -5.80 4.94
N ALA A 58 0.72 -6.16 6.07
CA ALA A 58 0.02 -6.33 7.34
C ALA A 58 -0.67 -5.04 7.84
N ASP A 59 -0.14 -3.87 7.49
CA ASP A 59 -0.66 -2.54 7.85
C ASP A 59 -1.53 -1.93 6.74
N CYS A 60 -1.69 -2.62 5.61
CA CYS A 60 -2.38 -2.08 4.44
C CYS A 60 -3.89 -2.07 4.69
N ARG A 61 -4.51 -0.89 4.68
CA ARG A 61 -5.97 -0.79 4.82
C ARG A 61 -6.64 -1.15 3.50
N THR A 62 -7.15 -2.37 3.42
CA THR A 62 -7.98 -2.81 2.29
C THR A 62 -9.46 -2.60 2.62
N ASP A 63 -9.89 -1.35 2.82
CA ASP A 63 -11.32 -1.07 2.92
C ASP A 63 -11.98 -1.40 1.59
N THR A 64 -13.06 -2.19 1.61
CA THR A 64 -13.79 -2.49 0.38
C THR A 64 -14.37 -1.19 -0.20
N PRO A 65 -14.47 -1.05 -1.53
CA PRO A 65 -15.09 0.13 -2.13
C PRO A 65 -16.50 0.42 -1.61
N GLY A 66 -17.24 -0.60 -1.17
CA GLY A 66 -18.54 -0.45 -0.51
C GLY A 66 -18.43 0.21 0.85
N ALA A 67 -17.53 -0.28 1.71
CA ALA A 67 -17.26 0.31 3.03
C ALA A 67 -16.78 1.75 2.93
N MET A 68 -15.92 2.06 1.95
CA MET A 68 -15.46 3.43 1.73
C MET A 68 -16.61 4.36 1.30
N ARG A 69 -17.49 3.92 0.39
CA ARG A 69 -18.68 4.69 -0.01
C ARG A 69 -19.63 4.95 1.15
N GLU A 70 -19.88 3.92 1.97
CA GLU A 70 -20.72 4.06 3.17
C GLU A 70 -20.12 5.07 4.14
N ARG A 71 -18.82 4.97 4.42
CA ARG A 71 -18.10 5.90 5.28
C ARG A 71 -18.15 7.34 4.76
N ILE A 72 -17.96 7.54 3.45
CA ILE A 72 -18.08 8.85 2.80
C ILE A 72 -19.50 9.41 2.98
N ALA A 73 -20.53 8.61 2.72
CA ALA A 73 -21.93 9.04 2.86
C ALA A 73 -22.26 9.47 4.30
N ILE A 74 -21.76 8.74 5.29
CA ILE A 74 -21.91 9.09 6.72
C ILE A 74 -21.18 10.40 7.03
N LEU A 75 -19.93 10.55 6.60
CA LEU A 75 -19.15 11.76 6.82
C LEU A 75 -19.82 12.99 6.19
N GLU A 76 -20.33 12.87 4.96
CA GLU A 76 -21.09 13.93 4.29
C GLU A 76 -22.35 14.33 5.07
N ALA A 77 -23.07 13.36 5.62
CA ALA A 77 -24.25 13.62 6.45
C ALA A 77 -23.88 14.38 7.75
N ILE A 78 -22.79 13.98 8.41
CA ILE A 78 -22.27 14.62 9.63
C ILE A 78 -21.80 16.04 9.35
N ILE A 79 -21.06 16.25 8.25
CA ILE A 79 -20.59 17.57 7.81
C ILE A 79 -21.78 18.49 7.61
N ARG A 80 -22.83 18.01 6.94
CA ARG A 80 -24.07 18.76 6.72
C ARG A 80 -24.79 19.11 8.02
N GLN A 81 -24.94 18.14 8.93
CA GLN A 81 -25.62 18.34 10.21
C GLN A 81 -24.90 19.36 11.10
N ASN A 82 -23.57 19.34 11.11
CA ASN A 82 -22.76 20.18 11.99
C ASN A 82 -22.30 21.49 11.33
N GLY A 83 -22.66 21.74 10.07
CA GLY A 83 -22.26 22.95 9.34
C GLY A 83 -20.75 23.09 9.16
N ILE A 84 -20.02 21.97 9.10
CA ILE A 84 -18.55 21.98 8.98
C ILE A 84 -18.18 22.38 7.54
N THR A 85 -17.26 23.32 7.39
CA THR A 85 -16.68 23.66 6.08
C THR A 85 -15.41 22.85 5.85
N VAL A 86 -15.39 22.06 4.77
CA VAL A 86 -14.18 21.30 4.38
C VAL A 86 -13.34 22.18 3.45
N PRO A 87 -12.06 22.43 3.78
CA PRO A 87 -11.19 23.19 2.89
C PRO A 87 -11.01 22.43 1.57
N LYS A 88 -11.07 23.16 0.45
CA LYS A 88 -10.69 22.60 -0.86
C LYS A 88 -9.20 22.23 -0.81
N LEU A 89 -8.84 21.06 -1.36
CA LEU A 89 -7.45 20.76 -1.62
C LEU A 89 -6.86 21.84 -2.54
N PRO A 90 -5.59 22.24 -2.35
CA PRO A 90 -4.90 23.11 -3.28
C PRO A 90 -4.82 22.45 -4.66
N ASP A 91 -4.91 23.29 -5.70
CA ASP A 91 -4.79 22.89 -7.12
C ASP A 91 -3.40 22.31 -7.45
#